data_AF-A0A6P3YX80-F1
#
_entry.id   AF-A0A6P3YX80-F1
#
_cell.length_a   1.000
_cell.length_b   1.000
_cell.length_c   1.000
_cell.angle_alpha   90.00
_cell.angle_beta   90.00
_cell.angle_gamma   90.00
#
_symmetry.space_group_name_H-M   'P 1'
#
loop_
_entity.id
_entity.type
_entity.pdbx_description
1 polymer ?
#
loop_
_entity_poly.entity_id
_entity_poly.type
_entity_poly.pdbx_seq_one_letter_code
_entity_poly.pdbx_strand_id
1 'polypeptide(L)'
;LLFYLFQVSLDLVKSLYAKFIDWDNEMIDHETGTPAHAANTAISEDLGQVEYILTDKTGTLTENKMIFRRCCINGIFYGNETGDALKDARLLNAVASGAPDVIRFVTIMAICNTVIPIQSKSGDILYKAQSQDEDALVQAAAQLHMVFFNKNSNIFEIKFNASIIRYEVLETLEFTSDRKRMSVVVKDCQNGKIILLSKGADEAILPYAYTGQQTRMFVEAVDQYAQLGLRTLCLAWRELGEDEYQDWSLMFKEASSTLVDREWRIAEVCQRLEHDLEVLGVTAIEDRLQDGVPETIETLRKAGINFWMLTGDKQNTAIQIALSCNFVSPEPKGQLLLIDGKTEDEVRRNLERVLLTMRITTSEPKDVAFVVDGWALEIALKHYRKAFTELAILSRTAICCRVTPSQKAQLVEILKSCDYRTLAIGDGGNDVRMIQQADIGVGISGREGLQAARAADYSIGKFRFLRRLILVHGRYSYNRTAFLSQYSFYKSLVICFIQIFFSFISGVSGTSLFNSVSLMAYNVFYTSIPVLVSVLDKDLSEETVMQHPQILFYCQAGRLLNPSTFAGWFGRSLFHVSPVSFFGCNYY
;
A
#
# COMPACT_ATOMS: atom_id res chain seq x y z
N LEU A 1 38.34 25.84 0.04
CA LEU A 1 37.58 26.47 -1.08
C LEU A 1 37.06 25.44 -2.08
N LEU A 2 37.90 24.56 -2.63
CA LEU A 2 37.49 23.55 -3.64
C LEU A 2 36.38 22.61 -3.15
N PHE A 3 36.56 22.03 -1.96
CA PHE A 3 35.55 21.17 -1.33
C PHE A 3 34.23 21.90 -1.04
N TYR A 4 34.33 23.19 -0.66
CA TYR A 4 33.16 24.03 -0.40
C TYR A 4 32.35 24.31 -1.67
N LEU A 5 33.03 24.65 -2.78
CA LEU A 5 32.36 24.87 -4.07
C LEU A 5 31.73 23.59 -4.63
N PHE A 6 32.35 22.44 -4.41
CA PHE A 6 31.76 21.15 -4.74
C PHE A 6 30.44 20.94 -3.99
N GLN A 7 30.45 21.10 -2.66
CA GLN A 7 29.25 20.92 -1.84
C GLN A 7 28.13 21.87 -2.26
N VAL A 8 28.42 23.16 -2.45
CA VAL A 8 27.43 24.16 -2.88
C VAL A 8 26.86 23.83 -4.26
N SER A 9 27.70 23.37 -5.19
CA SER A 9 27.23 22.95 -6.53
C SER A 9 26.32 21.74 -6.42
N LEU A 10 26.70 20.74 -5.62
CA LEU A 10 25.92 19.53 -5.41
C LEU A 10 24.55 19.84 -4.79
N ASP A 11 24.50 20.67 -3.74
CA ASP A 11 23.26 21.04 -3.05
C ASP A 11 22.31 21.83 -3.98
N LEU A 12 22.86 22.72 -4.82
CA LEU A 12 22.10 23.46 -5.83
C LEU A 12 21.51 22.50 -6.88
N VAL A 13 22.32 21.58 -7.38
CA VAL A 13 21.90 20.59 -8.38
C VAL A 13 20.81 19.66 -7.82
N LYS A 14 20.99 19.18 -6.60
CA LYS A 14 20.02 18.36 -5.87
C LYS A 14 18.68 19.06 -5.67
N SER A 15 18.72 20.36 -5.33
CA SER A 15 17.52 21.19 -5.24
C SER A 15 16.79 21.33 -6.58
N LEU A 16 17.52 21.35 -7.70
CA LEU A 16 16.92 21.35 -9.03
C LEU A 16 16.28 20.00 -9.40
N TYR A 17 16.86 18.87 -8.98
CA TYR A 17 16.24 17.55 -9.18
C TYR A 17 14.88 17.46 -8.51
N ALA A 18 14.79 17.91 -7.25
CA ALA A 18 13.52 18.00 -6.53
C ALA A 18 12.50 18.87 -7.27
N LYS A 19 12.93 19.99 -7.87
CA LYS A 19 12.04 20.84 -8.70
C LYS A 19 11.60 20.19 -9.99
N PHE A 20 12.44 19.37 -10.63
CA PHE A 20 12.02 18.61 -11.81
C PHE A 20 10.97 17.55 -11.47
N ILE A 21 11.02 16.97 -10.27
CA ILE A 21 9.97 16.09 -9.76
C ILE A 21 8.66 16.88 -9.53
N ASP A 22 8.74 18.03 -8.85
CA ASP A 22 7.58 18.91 -8.59
C ASP A 22 6.91 19.41 -9.88
N TRP A 23 7.68 19.63 -10.95
CA TRP A 23 7.20 20.19 -12.23
C TRP A 23 6.81 19.15 -13.27
N ASP A 24 6.83 17.86 -12.93
CA ASP A 24 6.53 16.81 -13.88
C ASP A 24 5.02 16.63 -14.08
N ASN A 25 4.52 17.09 -15.23
CA ASN A 25 3.09 17.01 -15.57
C ASN A 25 2.57 15.57 -15.67
N GLU A 26 3.44 14.59 -15.95
CA GLU A 26 3.04 13.17 -16.01
C GLU A 26 2.87 12.54 -14.61
N MET A 27 3.27 13.24 -13.55
CA MET A 27 3.09 12.81 -12.16
C MET A 27 2.01 13.60 -11.42
N ILE A 28 1.04 14.16 -12.15
CA ILE A 28 -0.14 14.82 -11.60
C ILE A 28 -1.32 13.85 -11.62
N ASP A 29 -1.94 13.63 -10.47
CA ASP A 29 -3.22 12.94 -10.44
C ASP A 29 -4.34 13.87 -10.90
N HIS A 30 -4.87 13.63 -12.10
CA HIS A 30 -5.93 14.47 -12.68
C HIS A 30 -7.28 14.36 -11.96
N GLU A 31 -7.52 13.30 -11.19
CA GLU A 31 -8.78 13.15 -10.43
C GLU A 31 -8.82 14.05 -9.19
N THR A 32 -7.70 14.16 -8.48
CA THR A 32 -7.58 14.98 -7.27
C THR A 32 -6.92 16.34 -7.53
N GLY A 33 -6.25 16.52 -8.67
CA GLY A 33 -5.41 17.68 -8.97
C GLY A 33 -4.10 17.70 -8.18
N THR A 34 -3.68 16.57 -7.61
CA THR A 34 -2.51 16.49 -6.72
C THR A 34 -1.24 16.22 -7.53
N PRO A 35 -0.26 17.14 -7.56
CA PRO A 35 1.05 16.90 -8.18
C PRO A 35 1.95 16.07 -7.28
N ALA A 36 3.00 15.48 -7.85
CA ALA A 36 4.11 14.97 -7.06
C ALA A 36 4.83 16.12 -6.33
N HIS A 37 5.35 15.83 -5.14
CA HIS A 37 6.10 16.79 -4.35
C HIS A 37 7.35 16.15 -3.73
N ALA A 38 8.49 16.80 -3.89
CA ALA A 38 9.74 16.44 -3.24
C ALA A 38 9.97 17.31 -1.99
N ALA A 39 9.71 16.74 -0.80
CA ALA A 39 9.96 17.41 0.47
C ALA A 39 11.45 17.39 0.85
N ASN A 40 12.15 16.29 0.51
CA ASN A 40 13.58 16.14 0.71
C ASN A 40 14.34 16.34 -0.61
N THR A 41 15.21 17.34 -0.64
CA THR A 41 16.02 17.64 -1.83
C THR A 41 17.32 16.84 -1.89
N ALA A 42 17.75 16.22 -0.77
CA ALA A 42 19.10 15.69 -0.63
C ALA A 42 19.29 14.27 -1.17
N ILE A 43 18.20 13.54 -1.43
CA ILE A 43 18.20 12.07 -1.63
C ILE A 43 17.73 11.64 -3.03
N SER A 44 17.62 12.56 -3.99
CA SER A 44 17.09 12.25 -5.33
C SER A 44 17.94 11.22 -6.08
N GLU A 45 19.25 11.15 -5.86
CA GLU A 45 20.10 10.12 -6.45
C GLU A 45 19.87 8.72 -5.88
N ASP A 46 19.42 8.63 -4.62
CA ASP A 46 19.22 7.34 -3.94
C ASP A 46 18.02 6.59 -4.55
N LEU A 47 17.06 7.31 -5.13
CA LEU A 47 15.95 6.74 -5.91
C LEU A 47 16.45 5.83 -7.05
N GLY A 48 17.59 6.16 -7.66
CA GLY A 48 18.21 5.35 -8.72
C GLY A 48 18.88 4.08 -8.24
N GLN A 49 19.00 3.89 -6.93
CA GLN A 49 19.68 2.75 -6.30
C GLN A 49 18.75 1.88 -5.46
N VAL A 50 17.44 2.15 -5.44
CA VAL A 50 16.46 1.36 -4.68
C VAL A 50 16.50 -0.12 -5.10
N GLU A 51 16.56 -1.01 -4.11
CA GLU A 51 16.56 -2.47 -4.31
C GLU A 51 15.32 -3.14 -3.73
N TYR A 52 14.79 -2.62 -2.63
CA TYR A 52 13.59 -3.14 -1.97
C TYR A 52 12.53 -2.06 -1.83
N ILE A 53 11.30 -2.37 -2.24
CA ILE A 53 10.11 -1.57 -1.95
C ILE A 53 9.25 -2.32 -0.93
N LEU A 54 9.01 -1.68 0.21
CA LEU A 54 8.05 -2.12 1.22
C LEU A 54 6.79 -1.27 1.08
N THR A 55 5.66 -1.90 0.78
CA THR A 55 4.40 -1.21 0.50
C THR A 55 3.31 -1.65 1.45
N ASP A 56 2.51 -0.70 1.92
CA ASP A 56 1.21 -1.03 2.50
C ASP A 56 0.22 -1.49 1.42
N LYS A 57 -0.85 -2.17 1.83
CA LYS A 57 -1.93 -2.64 0.97
C LYS A 57 -3.07 -1.63 0.85
N THR A 58 -3.66 -1.23 1.98
CA THR A 58 -4.90 -0.44 2.01
C THR A 58 -4.58 1.00 1.66
N GLY A 59 -5.34 1.61 0.75
CA GLY A 59 -5.14 3.02 0.38
C GLY A 59 -3.84 3.31 -0.40
N THR A 60 -2.91 2.35 -0.43
CA THR A 60 -1.66 2.40 -1.20
C THR A 60 -1.74 1.59 -2.50
N LEU A 61 -1.97 0.28 -2.41
CA LEU A 61 -2.21 -0.58 -3.58
C LEU A 61 -3.67 -0.56 -3.99
N THR A 62 -4.57 -0.37 -3.03
CA THR A 62 -6.01 -0.26 -3.27
C THR A 62 -6.48 1.20 -3.24
N GLU A 63 -7.57 1.49 -3.94
CA GLU A 63 -8.22 2.82 -3.93
C GLU A 63 -8.97 3.08 -2.62
N ASN A 64 -9.02 2.09 -1.72
CA ASN A 64 -9.91 2.07 -0.57
C ASN A 64 -11.33 2.42 -1.03
N LYS A 65 -11.79 1.67 -2.04
CA LYS A 65 -13.10 1.79 -2.65
C LYS A 65 -13.71 0.41 -2.70
N MET A 66 -14.53 0.14 -1.69
CA MET A 66 -15.26 -1.11 -1.53
C MET A 66 -16.41 -1.19 -2.53
N ILE A 67 -16.45 -2.25 -3.33
CA ILE A 67 -17.49 -2.47 -4.35
C ILE A 67 -18.14 -3.82 -4.12
N PHE A 68 -19.46 -3.84 -3.96
CA PHE A 68 -20.21 -5.09 -3.93
C PHE A 68 -20.12 -5.80 -5.29
N ARG A 69 -19.63 -7.03 -5.31
CA ARG A 69 -19.41 -7.78 -6.56
C ARG A 69 -20.20 -9.05 -6.67
N ARG A 70 -20.29 -9.83 -5.60
CA ARG A 70 -20.95 -11.15 -5.64
C ARG A 70 -21.76 -11.37 -4.38
N CYS A 71 -22.71 -12.27 -4.46
CA CYS A 71 -23.38 -12.79 -3.27
C CYS A 71 -23.87 -14.22 -3.49
N CYS A 72 -23.98 -14.95 -2.40
CA CYS A 72 -24.66 -16.22 -2.32
C CYS A 72 -25.91 -16.03 -1.46
N ILE A 73 -27.11 -16.30 -1.98
CA ILE A 73 -28.37 -16.20 -1.24
C ILE A 73 -29.06 -17.55 -1.28
N ASN A 74 -29.33 -18.14 -0.11
CA ASN A 74 -29.94 -19.46 0.05
C ASN A 74 -29.31 -20.55 -0.86
N GLY A 75 -27.98 -20.56 -0.97
CA GLY A 75 -27.22 -21.51 -1.79
C GLY A 75 -27.09 -21.15 -3.28
N ILE A 76 -27.72 -20.08 -3.75
CA ILE A 76 -27.62 -19.63 -5.15
C ILE A 76 -26.53 -18.55 -5.27
N PHE A 77 -25.56 -18.78 -6.15
CA PHE A 77 -24.45 -17.86 -6.41
C PHE A 77 -24.79 -16.87 -7.52
N TYR A 78 -24.74 -15.58 -7.21
CA TYR A 78 -24.96 -14.48 -8.14
C TYR A 78 -23.66 -13.75 -8.47
N GLY A 79 -23.48 -13.39 -9.74
CA GLY A 79 -22.30 -12.66 -10.20
C GLY A 79 -21.06 -13.53 -10.48
N ASN A 80 -21.16 -14.86 -10.37
CA ASN A 80 -20.03 -15.77 -10.67
C ASN A 80 -19.66 -15.79 -12.15
N GLU A 81 -20.65 -15.69 -13.06
CA GLU A 81 -20.42 -15.69 -14.52
C GLU A 81 -20.07 -14.29 -15.05
N THR A 82 -20.77 -13.26 -14.57
CA THR A 82 -20.61 -11.87 -15.02
C THR A 82 -19.49 -11.12 -14.30
N GLY A 83 -19.02 -11.63 -13.16
CA GLY A 83 -18.14 -10.92 -12.22
C GLY A 83 -18.85 -9.81 -11.43
N ASP A 84 -20.16 -9.62 -11.63
CA ASP A 84 -20.94 -8.54 -11.05
C ASP A 84 -22.39 -8.98 -10.83
N ALA A 85 -22.76 -9.19 -9.56
CA ALA A 85 -24.08 -9.62 -9.13
C ALA A 85 -25.16 -8.59 -9.47
N LEU A 86 -24.83 -7.29 -9.53
CA LEU A 86 -25.79 -6.25 -9.89
C LEU A 86 -26.19 -6.31 -11.38
N LYS A 87 -25.43 -7.04 -12.20
CA LYS A 87 -25.73 -7.32 -13.61
C LYS A 87 -26.24 -8.74 -13.84
N ASP A 88 -26.35 -9.57 -12.80
CA ASP A 88 -26.84 -10.94 -12.92
C ASP A 88 -28.36 -10.94 -13.09
N ALA A 89 -28.83 -11.37 -14.27
CA ALA A 89 -30.25 -11.40 -14.59
C ALA A 89 -31.07 -12.25 -13.62
N ARG A 90 -30.48 -13.31 -13.02
CA ARG A 90 -31.18 -14.16 -12.03
C ARG A 90 -31.45 -13.39 -10.75
N LEU A 91 -30.50 -12.56 -10.30
CA LEU A 91 -30.69 -11.73 -9.10
C LEU A 91 -31.74 -10.66 -9.36
N LEU A 92 -31.63 -9.94 -10.48
CA LEU A 92 -32.58 -8.90 -10.87
C LEU A 92 -34.00 -9.45 -10.98
N ASN A 93 -34.17 -10.63 -11.58
CA ASN A 93 -35.47 -11.30 -11.66
C ASN A 93 -35.98 -11.76 -10.29
N ALA A 94 -35.12 -12.25 -9.39
CA ALA A 94 -35.52 -12.65 -8.05
C ALA A 94 -35.97 -11.45 -7.19
N VAL A 95 -35.31 -10.31 -7.32
CA VAL A 95 -35.72 -9.05 -6.70
C VAL A 95 -37.05 -8.55 -7.29
N ALA A 96 -37.19 -8.56 -8.62
CA ALA A 96 -38.41 -8.11 -9.30
C ALA A 96 -39.63 -9.00 -8.98
N SER A 97 -39.42 -10.31 -8.85
CA SER A 97 -40.46 -11.26 -8.45
C SER A 97 -40.79 -11.24 -6.96
N GLY A 98 -40.03 -10.51 -6.14
CA GLY A 98 -40.28 -10.40 -4.70
C GLY A 98 -39.97 -11.68 -3.92
N ALA A 99 -38.97 -12.46 -4.34
CA ALA A 99 -38.60 -13.69 -3.65
C ALA A 99 -38.22 -13.41 -2.18
N PRO A 100 -38.85 -14.05 -1.18
CA PRO A 100 -38.79 -13.63 0.22
C PRO A 100 -37.37 -13.59 0.79
N ASP A 101 -36.55 -14.61 0.51
CA ASP A 101 -35.17 -14.69 1.00
C ASP A 101 -34.29 -13.57 0.42
N VAL A 102 -34.48 -13.25 -0.87
CA VAL A 102 -33.75 -12.19 -1.56
C VAL A 102 -34.16 -10.83 -1.04
N ILE A 103 -35.46 -10.59 -0.84
CA ILE A 103 -35.95 -9.33 -0.27
C ILE A 103 -35.43 -9.13 1.15
N ARG A 104 -35.43 -10.17 2.00
CA ARG A 104 -34.83 -10.11 3.34
C ARG A 104 -33.33 -9.82 3.27
N PHE A 105 -32.61 -10.49 2.39
CA PHE A 105 -31.16 -10.30 2.19
C PHE A 105 -30.84 -8.85 1.79
N VAL A 106 -31.52 -8.31 0.78
CA VAL A 106 -31.33 -6.92 0.33
C VAL A 106 -31.80 -5.91 1.40
N THR A 107 -32.82 -6.26 2.20
CA THR A 107 -33.25 -5.43 3.33
C THR A 107 -32.13 -5.30 4.36
N ILE A 108 -31.49 -6.41 4.75
CA ILE A 108 -30.33 -6.36 5.67
C ILE A 108 -29.22 -5.47 5.10
N MET A 109 -28.90 -5.58 3.80
CA MET A 109 -27.92 -4.70 3.16
C MET A 109 -28.30 -3.22 3.29
N ALA A 110 -29.58 -2.89 3.12
CA ALA A 110 -30.09 -1.53 3.13
C ALA A 110 -30.15 -0.89 4.53
N ILE A 111 -30.50 -1.64 5.58
CA ILE A 111 -30.78 -1.05 6.92
C ILE A 111 -29.95 -1.58 8.10
N CYS A 112 -29.26 -2.71 7.97
CA CYS A 112 -28.36 -3.19 9.03
C CYS A 112 -26.99 -2.48 8.95
N ASN A 113 -26.99 -1.18 9.19
CA ASN A 113 -25.84 -0.30 9.07
C ASN A 113 -26.01 1.02 9.84
N THR A 114 -24.94 1.80 9.92
CA THR A 114 -24.94 3.13 10.57
C THR A 114 -25.11 4.29 9.58
N VAL A 115 -25.34 3.99 8.29
CA VAL A 115 -25.34 4.95 7.19
C VAL A 115 -26.45 5.99 7.35
N ILE A 116 -26.16 7.23 6.96
CA ILE A 116 -27.10 8.33 6.94
C ILE A 116 -27.41 8.70 5.48
N PRO A 117 -28.65 8.54 5.01
CA PRO A 117 -29.06 9.03 3.69
C PRO A 117 -29.26 10.55 3.72
N ILE A 118 -28.67 11.25 2.75
CA ILE A 118 -28.78 12.69 2.57
C ILE A 118 -29.39 12.96 1.20
N GLN A 119 -30.55 13.61 1.18
CA GLN A 119 -31.19 13.99 -0.08
C GLN A 119 -30.51 15.23 -0.67
N SER A 120 -30.03 15.11 -1.90
CA SER A 120 -29.55 16.22 -2.72
C SER A 120 -30.71 17.10 -3.18
N LYS A 121 -30.42 18.36 -3.52
CA LYS A 121 -31.38 19.28 -4.16
C LYS A 121 -31.91 18.76 -5.50
N SER A 122 -31.16 17.86 -6.16
CA SER A 122 -31.55 17.19 -7.41
C SER A 122 -32.51 16.01 -7.22
N GLY A 123 -32.75 15.57 -5.98
CA GLY A 123 -33.54 14.37 -5.67
C GLY A 123 -32.71 13.08 -5.55
N ASP A 124 -31.41 13.13 -5.85
CA ASP A 124 -30.50 12.00 -5.65
C ASP A 124 -30.18 11.80 -4.16
N ILE A 125 -30.02 10.54 -3.73
CA ILE A 125 -29.66 10.22 -2.35
C ILE A 125 -28.16 9.96 -2.27
N LEU A 126 -27.48 10.74 -1.44
CA LEU A 126 -26.08 10.53 -1.09
C LEU A 126 -26.01 9.82 0.26
N TYR A 127 -25.32 8.68 0.29
CA TYR A 127 -25.08 7.94 1.52
C TYR A 127 -23.79 8.42 2.19
N LYS A 128 -23.86 8.69 3.50
CA LYS A 128 -22.67 8.91 4.35
C LYS A 128 -22.55 7.76 5.33
N ALA A 129 -21.48 6.99 5.19
CA ALA A 129 -21.17 5.84 6.03
C ALA A 129 -19.92 6.09 6.88
N GLN A 130 -19.83 5.42 8.04
CA GLN A 130 -18.59 5.36 8.83
C GLN A 130 -17.60 4.33 8.27
N SER A 131 -18.12 3.22 7.72
CA SER A 131 -17.32 2.19 7.06
C SER A 131 -17.68 2.09 5.58
N GLN A 132 -16.67 1.91 4.75
CA GLN A 132 -16.82 1.76 3.30
C GLN A 132 -17.51 0.46 2.91
N ASP A 133 -17.37 -0.60 3.72
CA ASP A 133 -18.10 -1.84 3.48
C ASP A 133 -19.61 -1.60 3.58
N GLU A 134 -20.04 -0.75 4.51
CA GLU A 134 -21.44 -0.39 4.68
C GLU A 134 -21.96 0.47 3.52
N ASP A 135 -21.17 1.46 3.09
CA ASP A 135 -21.50 2.26 1.90
C ASP A 135 -21.69 1.35 0.68
N ALA A 136 -20.76 0.43 0.43
CA ALA A 136 -20.83 -0.51 -0.69
C ALA A 136 -22.12 -1.34 -0.68
N LEU A 137 -22.53 -1.83 0.49
CA LEU A 137 -23.76 -2.63 0.64
C LEU A 137 -25.03 -1.80 0.46
N VAL A 138 -25.10 -0.60 1.03
CA VAL A 138 -26.27 0.27 0.92
C VAL A 138 -26.44 0.77 -0.52
N GLN A 139 -25.33 1.14 -1.16
CA GLN A 139 -25.32 1.53 -2.58
C GLN A 139 -25.76 0.38 -3.48
N ALA A 140 -25.31 -0.85 -3.19
CA ALA A 140 -25.74 -2.04 -3.91
C ALA A 140 -27.23 -2.34 -3.71
N ALA A 141 -27.75 -2.19 -2.48
CA ALA A 141 -29.17 -2.34 -2.21
C ALA A 141 -30.02 -1.30 -2.96
N ALA A 142 -29.56 -0.06 -3.02
CA ALA A 142 -30.22 1.00 -3.78
C ALA A 142 -30.24 0.70 -5.30
N GLN A 143 -29.16 0.12 -5.85
CA GLN A 143 -29.10 -0.34 -7.24
C GLN A 143 -30.04 -1.53 -7.52
N LEU A 144 -30.28 -2.37 -6.51
CA LEU A 144 -31.31 -3.43 -6.53
C LEU A 144 -32.73 -2.89 -6.20
N HIS A 145 -32.98 -1.60 -6.42
CA HIS A 145 -34.26 -0.92 -6.20
C HIS A 145 -34.77 -0.91 -4.75
N MET A 146 -33.93 -1.23 -3.77
CA MET A 146 -34.24 -1.13 -2.35
C MET A 146 -33.53 0.08 -1.75
N VAL A 147 -34.16 1.24 -1.92
CA VAL A 147 -33.55 2.53 -1.63
C VAL A 147 -33.84 2.95 -0.20
N PHE A 148 -32.81 2.96 0.65
CA PHE A 148 -32.90 3.57 1.97
C PHE A 148 -32.89 5.09 1.83
N PHE A 149 -34.02 5.77 2.06
CA PHE A 149 -34.14 7.18 1.67
C PHE A 149 -34.32 8.15 2.83
N ASN A 150 -34.70 7.65 4.01
CA ASN A 150 -34.93 8.50 5.18
C ASN A 150 -34.66 7.78 6.50
N LYS A 151 -34.06 8.49 7.43
CA LYS A 151 -33.74 8.07 8.80
C LYS A 151 -34.22 9.17 9.77
N ASN A 152 -35.45 9.04 10.27
CA ASN A 152 -36.08 10.02 11.16
C ASN A 152 -36.09 9.49 12.59
N SER A 153 -35.20 9.99 13.46
CA SER A 153 -35.01 9.55 14.86
C SER A 153 -34.95 8.02 15.02
N ASN A 154 -36.10 7.33 15.08
CA ASN A 154 -36.20 5.88 15.20
C ASN A 154 -36.93 5.21 14.02
N ILE A 155 -37.31 5.91 12.95
CA ILE A 155 -38.02 5.32 11.81
C ILE A 155 -37.11 5.31 10.60
N PHE A 156 -36.88 4.13 10.05
CA PHE A 156 -36.22 3.89 8.77
C PHE A 156 -37.28 3.73 7.68
N GLU A 157 -37.16 4.53 6.63
CA GLU A 157 -38.04 4.43 5.46
C GLU A 157 -37.26 3.91 4.26
N ILE A 158 -37.73 2.80 3.70
CA ILE A 158 -37.19 2.17 2.50
C ILE A 158 -38.20 2.32 1.38
N LYS A 159 -37.75 2.70 0.20
CA LYS A 159 -38.55 2.70 -1.02
C LYS A 159 -38.20 1.45 -1.84
N PHE A 160 -39.16 0.55 -2.01
CA PHE A 160 -39.01 -0.69 -2.78
C PHE A 160 -40.20 -0.84 -3.75
N ASN A 161 -39.94 -1.01 -5.05
CA ASN A 161 -40.97 -1.13 -6.11
C ASN A 161 -42.10 -0.08 -6.00
N ALA A 162 -41.72 1.19 -5.82
CA ALA A 162 -42.63 2.34 -5.61
C ALA A 162 -43.48 2.32 -4.33
N SER A 163 -43.34 1.31 -3.47
CA SER A 163 -43.95 1.25 -2.14
C SER A 163 -42.98 1.73 -1.07
N ILE A 164 -43.50 2.34 0.00
CA ILE A 164 -42.71 2.76 1.16
C ILE A 164 -42.90 1.73 2.27
N ILE A 165 -41.80 1.12 2.69
CA ILE A 165 -41.73 0.20 3.83
C ILE A 165 -41.14 0.99 5.00
N ARG A 166 -41.77 0.89 6.17
CA ARG A 166 -41.36 1.59 7.38
C ARG A 166 -40.96 0.59 8.45
N TYR A 167 -39.77 0.79 9.00
CA TYR A 167 -39.26 0.03 10.12
C TYR A 167 -39.00 0.98 11.28
N GLU A 168 -39.57 0.68 12.45
CA GLU A 168 -39.21 1.34 13.70
C GLU A 168 -37.97 0.65 14.28
N VAL A 169 -36.86 1.36 14.38
CA VAL A 169 -35.63 0.89 15.01
C VAL A 169 -35.81 0.93 16.51
N LEU A 170 -35.75 -0.25 17.11
CA LEU A 170 -35.85 -0.42 18.54
C LEU A 170 -34.48 -0.33 19.22
N GLU A 171 -33.46 -0.95 18.63
CA GLU A 171 -32.09 -0.93 19.16
C GLU A 171 -31.05 -1.16 18.07
N THR A 172 -29.87 -0.55 18.20
CA THR A 172 -28.73 -0.75 17.30
C THR A 172 -27.54 -1.31 18.07
N LEU A 173 -27.19 -2.56 17.77
CA LEU A 173 -26.03 -3.24 18.34
C LEU A 173 -24.81 -2.97 17.47
N GLU A 174 -24.08 -1.90 17.79
CA GLU A 174 -22.92 -1.42 17.04
C GLU A 174 -21.84 -2.49 16.83
N PHE A 175 -21.06 -2.32 15.76
CA PHE A 175 -19.91 -3.16 15.50
C PHE A 175 -18.82 -2.94 16.56
N THR A 176 -18.22 -4.04 17.03
CA THR A 176 -17.00 -4.01 17.86
C THR A 176 -16.01 -5.04 17.34
N SER A 177 -14.71 -4.78 17.54
CA SER A 177 -13.64 -5.70 17.12
C SER A 177 -13.73 -7.07 17.78
N ASP A 178 -14.29 -7.14 18.99
CA ASP A 178 -14.49 -8.39 19.72
C ASP A 178 -15.67 -9.19 19.17
N ARG A 179 -16.81 -8.53 18.89
CA ARG A 179 -18.01 -9.20 18.34
C ARG A 179 -17.88 -9.53 16.86
N LYS A 180 -17.16 -8.71 16.08
CA LYS A 180 -16.98 -8.82 14.62
C LYS A 180 -18.29 -8.90 13.81
N ARG A 181 -19.38 -8.37 14.38
CA ARG A 181 -20.71 -8.28 13.77
C ARG A 181 -21.44 -7.04 14.28
N MET A 182 -22.41 -6.61 13.50
CA MET A 182 -23.36 -5.54 13.82
C MET A 182 -24.76 -6.11 13.67
N SER A 183 -25.67 -5.69 14.55
CA SER A 183 -27.08 -6.07 14.44
C SER A 183 -28.00 -4.88 14.68
N VAL A 184 -29.19 -4.90 14.07
CA VAL A 184 -30.22 -3.89 14.27
C VAL A 184 -31.53 -4.60 14.59
N VAL A 185 -32.18 -4.20 15.68
CA VAL A 185 -33.51 -4.68 16.05
C VAL A 185 -34.54 -3.69 15.50
N VAL A 186 -35.43 -4.18 14.66
CA VAL A 186 -36.48 -3.37 14.02
C VAL A 186 -37.86 -3.97 14.24
N LYS A 187 -38.86 -3.11 14.33
CA LYS A 187 -40.28 -3.46 14.30
C LYS A 187 -40.87 -3.04 12.96
N ASP A 188 -41.38 -4.01 12.21
CA ASP A 188 -42.06 -3.72 10.95
C ASP A 188 -43.40 -3.04 11.25
N CYS A 189 -43.57 -1.79 10.76
CA CYS A 189 -44.77 -1.01 11.04
C CYS A 189 -46.04 -1.57 10.36
N GLN A 190 -45.92 -2.48 9.39
CA GLN A 190 -47.06 -3.03 8.67
C GLN A 190 -47.67 -4.24 9.38
N ASN A 191 -46.84 -5.16 9.88
CA ASN A 191 -47.28 -6.40 10.52
C ASN A 191 -47.02 -6.44 12.03
N GLY A 192 -46.27 -5.47 12.59
CA GLY A 192 -45.97 -5.36 14.02
C GLY A 192 -44.91 -6.34 14.53
N LYS A 193 -44.28 -7.14 13.66
CA LYS A 193 -43.28 -8.13 14.04
C LYS A 193 -41.96 -7.47 14.40
N ILE A 194 -41.31 -7.98 15.44
CA ILE A 194 -39.96 -7.58 15.84
C ILE A 194 -38.96 -8.52 15.19
N ILE A 195 -37.91 -7.94 14.61
CA ILE A 195 -36.97 -8.60 13.74
C ILE A 195 -35.56 -8.18 14.15
N LEU A 196 -34.69 -9.16 14.35
CA LEU A 196 -33.26 -8.98 14.48
C LEU A 196 -32.61 -9.17 13.09
N LEU A 197 -31.91 -8.14 12.62
CA LEU A 197 -31.09 -8.18 11.42
C LEU A 197 -29.62 -8.19 11.84
N SER A 198 -28.82 -9.11 11.33
CA SER A 198 -27.40 -9.23 11.69
C SER A 198 -26.50 -9.35 10.46
N LYS A 199 -25.35 -8.68 10.52
CA LYS A 199 -24.31 -8.67 9.49
C LYS A 199 -22.95 -8.77 10.17
N GLY A 200 -22.11 -9.72 9.74
CA GLY A 200 -20.79 -9.88 10.33
C GLY A 200 -19.87 -10.84 9.61
N ALA A 201 -18.71 -11.10 10.22
CA ALA A 201 -17.80 -12.13 9.74
C ALA A 201 -18.45 -13.53 9.81
N ASP A 202 -18.00 -14.43 8.95
CA ASP A 202 -18.40 -15.83 8.89
C ASP A 202 -18.22 -16.55 10.24
N GLU A 203 -17.06 -16.38 10.87
CA GLU A 203 -16.73 -16.89 12.21
C GLU A 203 -17.62 -16.30 13.33
N ALA A 204 -18.29 -15.18 13.10
CA ALA A 204 -19.10 -14.47 14.08
C ALA A 204 -20.61 -14.68 13.92
N ILE A 205 -21.06 -15.16 12.76
CA ILE A 205 -22.47 -15.38 12.41
C ILE A 205 -22.80 -16.87 12.30
N LEU A 206 -22.00 -17.64 11.56
CA LEU A 206 -22.30 -19.05 11.26
C LEU A 206 -22.42 -19.95 12.50
N PRO A 207 -21.63 -19.78 13.57
CA PRO A 207 -21.78 -20.58 14.79
C PRO A 207 -23.11 -20.36 15.53
N TYR A 208 -23.79 -19.24 15.26
CA TYR A 208 -25.05 -18.85 15.91
C TYR A 208 -26.26 -19.14 15.02
N ALA A 209 -26.09 -19.90 13.93
CA ALA A 209 -27.20 -20.32 13.08
C ALA A 209 -28.15 -21.27 13.84
N TYR A 210 -29.44 -21.25 13.51
CA TYR A 210 -30.42 -22.14 14.16
C TYR A 210 -30.15 -23.62 13.90
N THR A 211 -30.55 -24.44 14.86
CA THR A 211 -30.37 -25.89 14.80
C THR A 211 -31.19 -26.49 13.66
N GLY A 212 -30.52 -27.02 12.63
CA GLY A 212 -31.14 -27.65 11.46
C GLY A 212 -30.88 -26.94 10.14
N GLN A 213 -30.36 -25.72 10.15
CA GLN A 213 -29.93 -25.05 8.92
C GLN A 213 -28.67 -25.69 8.34
N GLN A 214 -28.66 -25.97 7.03
CA GLN A 214 -27.44 -26.43 6.35
C GLN A 214 -26.49 -25.26 6.10
N THR A 215 -25.55 -25.04 7.03
CA THR A 215 -24.55 -23.95 6.93
C THR A 215 -23.38 -24.24 5.99
N ARG A 216 -23.18 -25.51 5.60
CA ARG A 216 -22.06 -25.94 4.76
C ARG A 216 -21.96 -25.17 3.44
N MET A 217 -23.09 -24.88 2.80
CA MET A 217 -23.10 -24.12 1.53
C MET A 217 -22.57 -22.69 1.70
N PHE A 218 -22.84 -22.05 2.85
CA PHE A 218 -22.33 -20.71 3.12
C PHE A 218 -20.83 -20.72 3.41
N VAL A 219 -20.32 -21.75 4.09
CA VAL A 219 -18.88 -21.95 4.28
C VAL A 219 -18.18 -22.10 2.93
N GLU A 220 -18.72 -22.95 2.04
CA GLU A 220 -18.18 -23.13 0.69
C GLU A 220 -18.21 -21.83 -0.12
N ALA A 221 -19.26 -21.00 0.04
CA ALA A 221 -19.33 -19.69 -0.59
C ALA A 221 -18.30 -18.69 -0.05
N VAL A 222 -18.09 -18.66 1.28
CA VAL A 222 -17.05 -17.84 1.92
C VAL A 222 -15.68 -18.23 1.38
N ASP A 223 -15.38 -19.52 1.33
CA ASP A 223 -14.10 -20.02 0.82
C ASP A 223 -13.89 -19.65 -0.66
N GLN A 224 -14.91 -19.82 -1.50
CA GLN A 224 -14.83 -19.47 -2.91
C GLN A 224 -14.58 -17.97 -3.12
N TYR A 225 -15.27 -17.11 -2.38
CA TYR A 225 -15.10 -15.66 -2.50
C TYR A 225 -13.77 -15.18 -1.90
N ALA A 226 -13.32 -15.79 -0.81
CA ALA A 226 -12.01 -15.51 -0.24
C ALA A 226 -10.87 -15.90 -1.20
N GLN A 227 -11.02 -17.00 -1.96
CA GLN A 227 -10.08 -17.39 -3.03
C GLN A 227 -10.02 -16.39 -4.19
N LEU A 228 -11.04 -15.54 -4.35
CA LEU A 228 -11.07 -14.46 -5.34
C LEU A 228 -10.57 -13.12 -4.77
N GLY A 229 -10.12 -13.09 -3.52
CA GLY A 229 -9.68 -11.88 -2.84
C GLY A 229 -10.82 -10.95 -2.41
N LEU A 230 -12.05 -11.43 -2.44
CA LEU A 230 -13.22 -10.66 -2.02
C LEU A 230 -13.38 -10.75 -0.50
N ARG A 231 -13.72 -9.62 0.13
CA ARG A 231 -14.10 -9.55 1.53
C ARG A 231 -15.52 -10.06 1.70
N THR A 232 -15.71 -11.05 2.56
CA THR A 232 -17.01 -11.70 2.77
C THR A 232 -17.70 -11.24 4.05
N LEU A 233 -19.02 -11.04 4.00
CA LEU A 233 -19.85 -10.83 5.18
C LEU A 233 -21.08 -11.73 5.12
N CYS A 234 -21.38 -12.43 6.21
CA CYS A 234 -22.59 -13.22 6.35
C CYS A 234 -23.75 -12.32 6.81
N LEU A 235 -24.91 -12.51 6.19
CA LEU A 235 -26.16 -11.84 6.56
C LEU A 235 -27.12 -12.86 7.15
N ALA A 236 -27.70 -12.52 8.30
CA ALA A 236 -28.63 -13.38 9.00
C ALA A 236 -29.78 -12.58 9.60
N TRP A 237 -30.89 -13.26 9.83
CA TRP A 237 -32.13 -12.66 10.32
C TRP A 237 -32.78 -13.56 11.38
N ARG A 238 -33.57 -12.99 12.29
CA ARG A 238 -34.37 -13.75 13.26
C ARG A 238 -35.64 -12.97 13.64
N GLU A 239 -36.78 -13.64 13.69
CA GLU A 239 -38.00 -13.08 14.26
C GLU A 239 -37.95 -13.20 15.79
N LEU A 240 -38.25 -12.11 16.51
CA LEU A 240 -38.22 -12.05 17.97
C LEU A 240 -39.64 -12.03 18.55
N GLY A 241 -39.82 -12.71 19.67
CA GLY A 241 -41.03 -12.54 20.48
C GLY A 241 -41.05 -11.15 21.13
N GLU A 242 -42.24 -10.56 21.27
CA GLU A 242 -42.38 -9.25 21.95
C GLU A 242 -41.95 -9.35 23.43
N ASP A 243 -42.33 -10.43 24.13
CA ASP A 243 -41.91 -10.67 25.52
C ASP A 243 -40.39 -10.86 25.64
N GLU A 244 -39.80 -11.66 24.73
CA GLU A 244 -38.35 -11.89 24.67
C GLU A 244 -37.58 -10.58 24.46
N TYR A 245 -38.04 -9.73 23.55
CA TYR A 245 -37.43 -8.44 23.29
C TYR A 245 -37.53 -7.50 24.50
N GLN A 246 -38.68 -7.46 25.18
CA GLN A 246 -38.87 -6.59 26.34
C GLN A 246 -37.94 -6.97 27.50
N ASP A 247 -37.85 -8.26 27.81
CA ASP A 247 -36.93 -8.78 28.84
C ASP A 247 -35.48 -8.47 28.48
N TRP A 248 -35.09 -8.69 27.22
CA TRP A 248 -33.75 -8.37 26.75
C TRP A 248 -33.45 -6.86 26.77
N SER A 249 -34.40 -6.01 26.39
CA SER A 249 -34.23 -4.55 26.38
C SER A 249 -33.95 -3.99 27.77
N LEU A 250 -34.55 -4.56 28.82
CA LEU A 250 -34.25 -4.20 30.20
C LEU A 250 -32.81 -4.54 30.57
N MET A 251 -32.36 -5.77 30.26
CA MET A 251 -30.96 -6.20 30.48
C MET A 251 -29.97 -5.33 29.70
N PHE A 252 -30.30 -4.95 28.46
CA PHE A 252 -29.44 -4.11 27.64
C PHE A 252 -29.30 -2.69 28.18
N LYS A 253 -30.39 -2.10 28.69
CA LYS A 253 -30.37 -0.77 29.35
C LYS A 253 -29.57 -0.80 30.65
N GLU A 254 -29.67 -1.87 31.44
CA GLU A 254 -28.87 -2.07 32.64
C GLU A 254 -27.37 -2.19 32.32
N ALA A 255 -27.02 -3.02 31.33
CA ALA A 255 -25.64 -3.15 30.86
C ALA A 255 -25.09 -1.83 30.32
N SER A 256 -25.90 -1.08 29.57
CA SER A 256 -25.52 0.21 28.97
C SER A 256 -25.33 1.34 29.99
N SER A 257 -26.00 1.26 31.15
CA SER A 257 -25.89 2.24 32.24
C SER A 257 -24.80 1.90 33.26
N THR A 258 -24.22 0.71 33.18
CA THR A 258 -23.13 0.28 34.07
C THR A 258 -21.83 1.04 33.76
N LEU A 259 -21.11 1.49 34.80
CA LEU A 259 -19.82 2.17 34.67
C LEU A 259 -18.60 1.23 34.63
N VAL A 260 -18.71 0.05 35.25
CA VAL A 260 -17.64 -0.95 35.37
C VAL A 260 -17.82 -2.04 34.32
N ASP A 261 -16.76 -2.36 33.58
CA ASP A 261 -16.74 -3.41 32.55
C ASP A 261 -17.89 -3.30 31.53
N ARG A 262 -18.28 -2.07 31.21
CA ARG A 262 -19.42 -1.75 30.34
C ARG A 262 -19.36 -2.48 29.00
N GLU A 263 -18.20 -2.44 28.33
CA GLU A 263 -18.01 -3.06 27.01
C GLU A 263 -18.24 -4.58 27.04
N TRP A 264 -17.69 -5.25 28.06
CA TRP A 264 -17.84 -6.69 28.23
C TRP A 264 -19.29 -7.08 28.54
N ARG A 265 -19.97 -6.36 29.43
CA ARG A 265 -21.39 -6.60 29.75
C ARG A 265 -22.30 -6.40 28.55
N ILE A 266 -22.07 -5.33 27.78
CA ILE A 266 -22.82 -5.08 26.55
C ILE A 266 -22.61 -6.25 25.57
N ALA A 267 -21.36 -6.70 25.38
CA ALA A 267 -21.07 -7.81 24.49
C ALA A 267 -21.77 -9.11 24.91
N GLU A 268 -21.79 -9.43 26.20
CA GLU A 268 -22.50 -10.59 26.75
C GLU A 268 -24.01 -10.50 26.48
N VAL A 269 -24.64 -9.35 26.76
CA VAL A 269 -26.07 -9.15 26.55
C VAL A 269 -26.43 -9.18 25.06
N CYS A 270 -25.59 -8.62 24.18
CA CYS A 270 -25.78 -8.73 22.73
C CYS A 270 -25.79 -10.19 22.28
N GLN A 271 -24.83 -10.99 22.75
CA GLN A 271 -24.74 -12.42 22.39
C GLN A 271 -25.97 -13.22 22.86
N ARG A 272 -26.61 -12.83 23.96
CA ARG A 272 -27.86 -13.47 24.42
C ARG A 272 -29.05 -13.24 23.49
N LEU A 273 -29.04 -12.21 22.63
CA LEU A 273 -30.06 -12.00 21.60
C LEU A 273 -29.65 -12.60 20.25
N GLU A 274 -28.34 -12.61 19.96
CA GLU A 274 -27.76 -13.02 18.69
C GLU A 274 -27.47 -14.53 18.62
N HIS A 275 -28.51 -15.35 18.85
CA HIS A 275 -28.46 -16.81 18.68
C HIS A 275 -29.61 -17.31 17.79
N ASP A 276 -29.59 -18.58 17.39
CA ASP A 276 -30.63 -19.19 16.53
C ASP A 276 -30.99 -18.33 15.30
N LEU A 277 -29.97 -17.76 14.66
CA LEU A 277 -30.11 -16.91 13.50
C LEU A 277 -30.41 -17.75 12.26
N GLU A 278 -31.30 -17.28 11.39
CA GLU A 278 -31.47 -17.83 10.04
C GLU A 278 -30.50 -17.10 9.10
N VAL A 279 -29.44 -17.80 8.69
CA VAL A 279 -28.44 -17.27 7.77
C VAL A 279 -29.02 -17.21 6.36
N LEU A 280 -29.15 -16.03 5.79
CA LEU A 280 -29.74 -15.86 4.46
C LEU A 280 -28.69 -16.03 3.36
N GLY A 281 -27.45 -15.60 3.61
CA GLY A 281 -26.44 -15.59 2.58
C GLY A 281 -25.12 -14.94 2.97
N VAL A 282 -24.26 -14.81 1.95
CA VAL A 282 -22.92 -14.24 2.03
C VAL A 282 -22.79 -13.15 0.97
N THR A 283 -22.39 -11.94 1.36
CA THR A 283 -21.97 -10.88 0.43
C THR A 283 -20.47 -10.96 0.18
N ALA A 284 -20.03 -10.51 -0.99
CA ALA A 284 -18.63 -10.44 -1.36
C ALA A 284 -18.31 -9.07 -1.96
N ILE A 285 -17.40 -8.37 -1.31
CA ILE A 285 -17.02 -6.99 -1.57
C ILE A 285 -15.57 -6.97 -2.06
N GLU A 286 -15.33 -6.33 -3.20
CA GLU A 286 -14.00 -6.13 -3.77
C GLU A 286 -13.38 -4.84 -3.24
N ASP A 287 -12.15 -4.93 -2.74
CA ASP A 287 -11.29 -3.77 -2.49
C ASP A 287 -10.48 -3.48 -3.76
N ARG A 288 -10.93 -2.50 -4.55
CA ARG A 288 -10.40 -2.27 -5.89
C ARG A 288 -8.97 -1.76 -5.85
N LEU A 289 -8.09 -2.33 -6.68
CA LEU A 289 -6.72 -1.83 -6.90
C LEU A 289 -6.73 -0.42 -7.51
N GLN A 290 -5.72 0.39 -7.19
CA GLN A 290 -5.48 1.64 -7.90
C GLN A 290 -5.11 1.38 -9.35
N ASP A 291 -5.48 2.32 -10.22
CA ASP A 291 -5.12 2.29 -11.62
C ASP A 291 -3.60 2.17 -11.85
N GLY A 292 -3.19 1.21 -12.68
CA GLY A 292 -1.80 1.00 -13.07
C GLY A 292 -0.91 0.29 -12.06
N VAL A 293 -1.45 -0.24 -10.95
CA VAL A 293 -0.67 -0.93 -9.90
C VAL A 293 0.01 -2.20 -10.43
N PRO A 294 -0.68 -3.16 -11.06
CA PRO A 294 -0.06 -4.40 -11.54
C PRO A 294 1.05 -4.14 -12.56
N GLU A 295 0.84 -3.20 -13.50
CA GLU A 295 1.81 -2.83 -14.53
C GLU A 295 3.04 -2.14 -13.92
N THR A 296 2.83 -1.33 -12.89
CA THR A 296 3.92 -0.63 -12.19
C THR A 296 4.81 -1.61 -11.45
N ILE A 297 4.22 -2.54 -10.70
CA ILE A 297 4.96 -3.58 -9.99
C ILE A 297 5.71 -4.46 -10.98
N GLU A 298 5.06 -4.92 -12.04
CA GLU A 298 5.72 -5.73 -13.07
C GLU A 298 6.92 -5.01 -13.69
N THR A 299 6.78 -3.73 -14.01
CA THR A 299 7.86 -2.91 -14.60
C THR A 299 9.02 -2.74 -13.63
N LEU A 300 8.76 -2.45 -12.36
CA LEU A 300 9.79 -2.28 -11.34
C LEU A 300 10.47 -3.61 -10.98
N ARG A 301 9.73 -4.72 -10.97
CA ARG A 301 10.32 -6.07 -10.82
C ARG A 301 11.25 -6.41 -11.98
N LYS A 302 10.86 -6.07 -13.22
CA LYS A 302 11.74 -6.18 -14.42
C LYS A 302 12.99 -5.30 -14.29
N ALA A 303 12.93 -4.20 -13.54
CA ALA A 303 14.06 -3.32 -13.23
C ALA A 303 15.00 -3.90 -12.14
N GLY A 304 14.66 -5.01 -11.51
CA GLY A 304 15.45 -5.60 -10.42
C GLY A 304 15.00 -5.28 -9.01
N ILE A 305 13.85 -4.62 -8.85
CA ILE A 305 13.38 -4.21 -7.53
C ILE A 305 12.55 -5.33 -6.89
N ASN A 306 12.90 -5.64 -5.65
CA ASN A 306 12.23 -6.60 -4.79
C ASN A 306 11.04 -5.94 -4.08
N PHE A 307 9.95 -6.69 -3.85
CA PHE A 307 8.69 -6.16 -3.34
C PHE A 307 8.20 -6.90 -2.12
N TRP A 308 7.97 -6.17 -1.03
CA TRP A 308 7.41 -6.69 0.21
C TRP A 308 6.08 -5.99 0.50
N MET A 309 4.99 -6.77 0.55
CA MET A 309 3.67 -6.26 0.95
C MET A 309 3.50 -6.45 2.44
N LEU A 310 3.23 -5.36 3.16
CA LEU A 310 3.05 -5.38 4.61
C LEU A 310 1.64 -4.91 4.95
N THR A 311 0.77 -5.78 5.47
CA THR A 311 -0.64 -5.45 5.71
C THR A 311 -1.16 -5.95 7.05
N GLY A 312 -2.16 -5.25 7.60
CA GLY A 312 -2.95 -5.69 8.75
C GLY A 312 -4.01 -6.75 8.42
N ASP A 313 -4.21 -7.06 7.14
CA ASP A 313 -5.28 -7.95 6.68
C ASP A 313 -5.02 -9.43 6.97
N LYS A 314 -6.09 -10.24 6.83
CA LYS A 314 -6.00 -11.71 6.86
C LYS A 314 -5.13 -12.22 5.72
N GLN A 315 -4.44 -13.33 5.97
CA GLN A 315 -3.50 -13.97 5.05
C GLN A 315 -4.09 -14.26 3.66
N ASN A 316 -5.27 -14.85 3.58
CA ASN A 316 -5.89 -15.18 2.29
C ASN A 316 -6.15 -13.94 1.44
N THR A 317 -6.69 -12.87 2.04
CA THR A 317 -6.94 -11.60 1.36
C THR A 317 -5.63 -10.97 0.89
N ALA A 318 -4.60 -10.94 1.73
CA ALA A 318 -3.28 -10.41 1.39
C ALA A 318 -2.65 -11.16 0.21
N ILE A 319 -2.71 -12.50 0.22
CA ILE A 319 -2.22 -13.34 -0.88
C ILE A 319 -2.93 -13.00 -2.19
N GLN A 320 -4.26 -12.87 -2.17
CA GLN A 320 -5.02 -12.59 -3.39
C GLN A 320 -4.77 -11.19 -3.96
N ILE A 321 -4.63 -10.19 -3.10
CA ILE A 321 -4.23 -8.84 -3.51
C ILE A 321 -2.81 -8.87 -4.10
N ALA A 322 -1.88 -9.60 -3.47
CA ALA A 322 -0.53 -9.75 -3.98
C ALA A 322 -0.49 -10.42 -5.36
N LEU A 323 -1.28 -11.49 -5.56
CA LEU A 323 -1.42 -12.15 -6.87
C LEU A 323 -2.02 -11.20 -7.91
N SER A 324 -3.07 -10.45 -7.57
CA SER A 324 -3.70 -9.46 -8.45
C SER A 324 -2.74 -8.32 -8.83
N CYS A 325 -1.82 -7.98 -7.93
CA CYS A 325 -0.77 -6.98 -8.13
C CYS A 325 0.49 -7.53 -8.83
N ASN A 326 0.50 -8.78 -9.30
CA ASN A 326 1.67 -9.44 -9.91
C ASN A 326 2.92 -9.50 -9.01
N PHE A 327 2.74 -9.60 -7.69
CA PHE A 327 3.86 -9.86 -6.75
C PHE A 327 4.48 -11.23 -6.98
N VAL A 328 3.69 -12.22 -7.40
CA VAL A 328 4.12 -13.59 -7.67
C VAL A 328 3.41 -14.07 -8.91
N SER A 329 4.16 -14.74 -9.79
CA SER A 329 3.60 -15.39 -10.98
C SER A 329 2.59 -16.47 -10.56
N PRO A 330 1.44 -16.62 -11.23
CA PRO A 330 0.51 -17.70 -10.92
C PRO A 330 1.15 -19.08 -11.12
N GLU A 331 0.63 -20.08 -10.40
CA GLU A 331 1.05 -21.47 -10.55
C GLU A 331 0.89 -21.94 -12.01
N PRO A 332 1.81 -22.74 -12.57
CA PRO A 332 2.91 -23.45 -11.89
C PRO A 332 4.26 -22.70 -11.83
N LYS A 333 4.31 -21.43 -12.26
CA LYS A 333 5.59 -20.68 -12.36
C LYS A 333 6.03 -20.05 -11.04
N GLY A 334 5.07 -19.64 -10.20
CA GLY A 334 5.35 -19.14 -8.86
C GLY A 334 5.04 -20.15 -7.76
N GLN A 335 5.64 -19.92 -6.59
CA GLN A 335 5.44 -20.75 -5.40
C GLN A 335 5.33 -19.87 -4.14
N LEU A 336 4.28 -20.09 -3.36
CA LEU A 336 4.09 -19.43 -2.07
C LEU A 336 4.55 -20.36 -0.93
N LEU A 337 5.39 -19.83 -0.05
CA LEU A 337 5.95 -20.55 1.09
C LEU A 337 5.41 -19.97 2.40
N LEU A 338 4.48 -20.69 3.04
CA LEU A 338 3.82 -20.23 4.26
C LEU A 338 4.67 -20.47 5.51
N ILE A 339 4.73 -19.46 6.38
CA ILE A 339 5.33 -19.48 7.71
C ILE A 339 4.24 -19.14 8.73
N ASP A 340 3.48 -20.17 9.09
CA ASP A 340 2.41 -20.08 10.07
C ASP A 340 2.81 -20.82 11.35
N GLY A 341 2.23 -20.46 12.50
CA GLY A 341 2.46 -21.19 13.73
C GLY A 341 2.00 -20.42 14.96
N LYS A 342 1.47 -21.15 15.95
CA LYS A 342 1.07 -20.61 17.26
C LYS A 342 2.01 -21.03 18.39
N THR A 343 3.12 -21.68 18.07
CA THR A 343 4.14 -22.08 19.04
C THR A 343 5.53 -21.86 18.45
N GLU A 344 6.53 -21.74 19.33
CA GLU A 344 7.92 -21.54 18.91
C GLU A 344 8.42 -22.69 18.02
N ASP A 345 8.08 -23.94 18.35
CA ASP A 345 8.48 -25.13 17.59
C ASP A 345 7.84 -25.23 16.19
N GLU A 346 6.60 -24.76 16.04
CA GLU A 346 5.95 -24.68 14.73
C GLU A 346 6.62 -23.64 13.84
N VAL A 347 6.83 -22.44 14.37
CA VAL A 347 7.48 -21.34 13.65
C VAL A 347 8.91 -21.74 13.25
N ARG A 348 9.67 -22.37 14.15
CA ARG A 348 11.03 -22.86 13.86
C ARG A 348 11.03 -23.86 12.70
N ARG A 349 10.20 -24.91 12.76
CA ARG A 349 10.14 -25.94 11.71
C ARG A 349 9.73 -25.36 10.36
N ASN A 350 8.75 -24.45 10.36
CA ASN A 350 8.32 -23.80 9.12
C ASN A 350 9.38 -22.87 8.56
N LEU A 351 10.04 -22.07 9.40
CA LEU A 351 11.14 -21.20 8.98
C LEU A 351 12.30 -22.01 8.38
N GLU A 352 12.75 -23.07 9.05
CA GLU A 352 13.81 -23.96 8.55
C GLU A 352 13.44 -24.60 7.19
N ARG A 353 12.20 -25.07 7.04
CA ARG A 353 11.68 -25.65 5.80
C ARG A 353 11.66 -24.63 4.65
N VAL A 354 11.16 -23.43 4.90
CA VAL A 354 11.08 -22.36 3.91
C VAL A 354 12.48 -21.92 3.49
N LEU A 355 13.38 -21.76 4.45
CA LEU A 355 14.76 -21.34 4.21
C LEU A 355 15.53 -22.38 3.38
N LEU A 356 15.38 -23.68 3.71
CA LEU A 356 15.94 -24.76 2.90
C LEU A 356 15.41 -24.71 1.45
N THR A 357 14.11 -24.49 1.28
CA THR A 357 13.48 -24.41 -0.04
C THR A 357 14.03 -23.23 -0.85
N MET A 358 14.14 -22.04 -0.24
CA MET A 358 14.72 -20.85 -0.88
C MET A 358 16.18 -21.06 -1.31
N ARG A 359 17.00 -21.72 -0.47
CA ARG A 359 18.39 -22.06 -0.80
C ARG A 359 18.48 -22.99 -2.02
N ILE A 360 17.59 -23.98 -2.13
CA ILE A 360 17.57 -24.90 -3.27
C ILE A 360 17.13 -24.17 -4.55
N THR A 361 16.05 -23.38 -4.45
CA THR A 361 15.47 -22.66 -5.59
C THR A 361 16.35 -21.53 -6.10
N THR A 362 17.40 -21.12 -5.38
CA THR A 362 18.40 -20.19 -5.94
C THR A 362 19.05 -20.73 -7.23
N SER A 363 18.98 -22.06 -7.45
CA SER A 363 19.54 -22.74 -8.62
C SER A 363 18.61 -22.80 -9.86
N GLU A 364 17.28 -22.63 -9.68
CA GLU A 364 16.28 -22.61 -10.76
C GLU A 364 15.39 -21.37 -10.64
N PRO A 365 15.14 -20.58 -11.71
CA PRO A 365 14.41 -19.33 -11.63
C PRO A 365 12.89 -19.55 -11.48
N LYS A 366 12.45 -20.14 -10.37
CA LYS A 366 11.05 -20.11 -9.93
C LYS A 366 10.79 -18.85 -9.13
N ASP A 367 9.62 -18.26 -9.35
CA ASP A 367 9.20 -17.03 -8.68
C ASP A 367 8.67 -17.38 -7.28
N VAL A 368 9.54 -17.37 -6.28
CA VAL A 368 9.19 -17.78 -4.92
C VAL A 368 8.96 -16.57 -4.02
N ALA A 369 7.86 -16.59 -3.27
CA ALA A 369 7.61 -15.64 -2.19
C ALA A 369 7.29 -16.38 -0.89
N PHE A 370 7.71 -15.81 0.25
CA PHE A 370 7.24 -16.30 1.53
C PHE A 370 6.08 -15.46 2.05
N VAL A 371 5.20 -16.10 2.81
CA VAL A 371 4.08 -15.46 3.50
C VAL A 371 4.23 -15.71 4.99
N VAL A 372 4.14 -14.66 5.80
CA VAL A 372 4.28 -14.76 7.26
C VAL A 372 3.17 -13.98 7.96
N ASP A 373 2.59 -14.57 8.99
CA ASP A 373 1.61 -13.90 9.84
C ASP A 373 2.29 -13.10 10.96
N GLY A 374 1.65 -12.02 11.43
CA GLY A 374 2.24 -11.10 12.42
C GLY A 374 2.65 -11.77 13.73
N TRP A 375 1.93 -12.83 14.15
CA TRP A 375 2.26 -13.58 15.35
C TRP A 375 3.48 -14.49 15.16
N ALA A 376 3.54 -15.20 14.03
CA ALA A 376 4.71 -16.00 13.66
C ALA A 376 5.95 -15.11 13.45
N LEU A 377 5.76 -13.92 12.88
CA LEU A 377 6.80 -12.92 12.70
C LEU A 377 7.39 -12.47 14.04
N GLU A 378 6.55 -12.18 15.05
CA GLU A 378 7.03 -11.77 16.36
C GLU A 378 7.97 -12.82 16.99
N ILE A 379 7.59 -14.09 16.93
CA ILE A 379 8.41 -15.20 17.40
C ILE A 379 9.70 -15.31 16.58
N ALA A 380 9.60 -15.26 15.25
CA ALA A 380 10.74 -15.36 14.36
C ALA A 380 11.76 -14.24 14.62
N LEU A 381 11.30 -13.00 14.81
CA LEU A 381 12.17 -11.86 15.09
C LEU A 381 12.79 -11.90 16.48
N LYS A 382 12.08 -12.44 17.48
CA LYS A 382 12.57 -12.52 18.86
C LYS A 382 13.56 -13.67 19.07
N HIS A 383 13.26 -14.85 18.57
CA HIS A 383 14.03 -16.08 18.84
C HIS A 383 14.95 -16.50 17.69
N TYR A 384 14.58 -16.19 16.45
CA TYR A 384 15.25 -16.69 15.23
C TYR A 384 15.70 -15.57 14.28
N ARG A 385 16.02 -14.37 14.80
CA ARG A 385 16.34 -13.17 14.01
C ARG A 385 17.36 -13.44 12.90
N LYS A 386 18.44 -14.17 13.19
CA LYS A 386 19.49 -14.50 12.20
C LYS A 386 18.97 -15.32 11.03
N ALA A 387 18.17 -16.35 11.29
CA ALA A 387 17.58 -17.19 10.25
C ALA A 387 16.54 -16.41 9.44
N PHE A 388 15.75 -15.55 10.09
CA PHE A 388 14.82 -14.68 9.38
C PHE A 388 15.53 -13.63 8.51
N THR A 389 16.64 -13.05 8.98
CA THR A 389 17.47 -12.14 8.18
C THR A 389 18.06 -12.85 6.95
N GLU A 390 18.53 -14.09 7.10
CA GLU A 390 18.99 -14.89 5.96
C GLU A 390 17.84 -15.14 4.96
N LEU A 391 16.65 -15.49 5.44
CA LEU A 391 15.47 -15.64 4.60
C LEU A 391 15.14 -14.33 3.86
N ALA A 392 15.22 -13.19 4.54
CA ALA A 392 14.97 -11.87 3.96
C ALA A 392 15.89 -11.58 2.77
N ILE A 393 17.19 -11.86 2.92
CA ILE A 393 18.21 -11.69 1.87
C ILE A 393 17.93 -12.58 0.66
N LEU A 394 17.52 -13.84 0.89
CA LEU A 394 17.21 -14.78 -0.20
C LEU A 394 15.88 -14.46 -0.91
N SER A 395 14.98 -13.74 -0.24
CA SER A 395 13.66 -13.45 -0.76
C SER A 395 13.64 -12.20 -1.65
N ARG A 396 13.10 -12.36 -2.86
CA ARG A 396 12.75 -11.22 -3.74
C ARG A 396 11.37 -10.65 -3.44
N THR A 397 10.49 -11.50 -2.91
CA THR A 397 9.11 -11.14 -2.65
C THR A 397 8.67 -11.72 -1.30
N ALA A 398 7.98 -10.90 -0.51
CA ALA A 398 7.41 -11.29 0.76
C ALA A 398 6.01 -10.70 0.95
N ILE A 399 5.14 -11.44 1.64
CA ILE A 399 3.81 -10.99 2.03
C ILE A 399 3.69 -11.16 3.55
N CYS A 400 3.64 -10.06 4.29
CA CYS A 400 3.50 -10.06 5.73
C CYS A 400 2.08 -9.64 6.11
N CYS A 401 1.35 -10.54 6.76
CA CYS A 401 -0.06 -10.38 7.08
C CYS A 401 -0.25 -10.08 8.57
N ARG A 402 -1.36 -9.44 8.95
CA ARG A 402 -1.67 -9.03 10.34
C ARG A 402 -0.51 -8.33 11.06
N VAL A 403 0.31 -7.56 10.35
CA VAL A 403 1.46 -6.88 10.96
C VAL A 403 1.05 -5.55 11.59
N THR A 404 1.61 -5.27 12.76
CA THR A 404 1.46 -3.99 13.45
C THR A 404 2.37 -2.90 12.86
N PRO A 405 2.07 -1.60 13.07
CA PRO A 405 2.95 -0.51 12.63
C PRO A 405 4.40 -0.63 13.11
N SER A 406 4.61 -1.17 14.32
CA SER A 406 5.96 -1.40 14.86
C SER A 406 6.69 -2.52 14.12
N GLN A 407 5.99 -3.59 13.78
CA GLN A 407 6.57 -4.71 13.02
C GLN A 407 6.92 -4.29 11.59
N LYS A 408 6.11 -3.44 10.95
CA LYS A 408 6.43 -2.87 9.64
C LYS A 408 7.80 -2.18 9.65
N ALA A 409 8.06 -1.32 10.63
CA ALA A 409 9.34 -0.64 10.78
C ALA A 409 10.50 -1.62 11.05
N GLN A 410 10.29 -2.66 11.87
CA GLN A 410 11.33 -3.68 12.13
C GLN A 410 11.74 -4.45 10.87
N LEU A 411 10.80 -4.73 9.96
CA LEU A 411 11.10 -5.38 8.68
C LEU A 411 11.99 -4.49 7.79
N VAL A 412 11.70 -3.19 7.75
CA VAL A 412 12.56 -2.21 7.06
C VAL A 412 13.96 -2.18 7.67
N GLU A 413 14.06 -2.12 9.01
CA GLU A 413 15.34 -2.12 9.73
C GLU A 413 16.20 -3.34 9.41
N ILE A 414 15.58 -4.53 9.28
CA ILE A 414 16.30 -5.77 8.94
C ILE A 414 16.94 -5.67 7.54
N LEU A 415 16.19 -5.21 6.54
CA LEU A 415 16.72 -5.06 5.19
C LEU A 415 17.82 -4.00 5.13
N LYS A 416 17.64 -2.86 5.83
CA LYS A 416 18.68 -1.83 5.94
C LYS A 416 19.94 -2.32 6.63
N SER A 417 19.81 -3.18 7.65
CA SER A 417 20.97 -3.78 8.32
C SER A 417 21.79 -4.71 7.42
N CYS A 418 21.23 -5.13 6.28
CA CYS A 418 21.90 -5.92 5.25
C CYS A 418 22.50 -5.05 4.13
N ASP A 419 22.59 -3.72 4.32
CA ASP A 419 23.10 -2.73 3.36
C ASP A 419 22.27 -2.62 2.06
N TYR A 420 21.02 -3.07 2.08
CA TYR A 420 20.09 -2.83 0.97
C TYR A 420 19.50 -1.43 1.02
N ARG A 421 19.34 -0.81 -0.16
CA ARG A 421 18.62 0.45 -0.29
C ARG A 421 17.11 0.22 -0.29
N THR A 422 16.46 0.72 0.76
CA THR A 422 15.03 0.48 1.03
C THR A 422 14.18 1.71 0.74
N LEU A 423 13.07 1.50 0.05
CA LEU A 423 12.00 2.47 -0.13
C LEU A 423 10.74 1.96 0.56
N ALA A 424 10.09 2.80 1.37
CA ALA A 424 8.80 2.49 1.98
C ALA A 424 7.70 3.40 1.42
N ILE A 425 6.55 2.82 1.08
CA ILE A 425 5.39 3.55 0.57
C ILE A 425 4.11 3.24 1.35
N GLY A 426 3.36 4.29 1.69
CA GLY A 426 2.10 4.21 2.44
C GLY A 426 1.25 5.47 2.32
N ASP A 427 -0.01 5.44 2.73
CA ASP A 427 -0.95 6.58 2.70
C ASP A 427 -1.40 7.02 4.11
N GLY A 428 -1.45 6.09 5.06
CA GLY A 428 -2.01 6.30 6.40
C GLY A 428 -1.01 6.66 7.50
N GLY A 429 -1.53 7.10 8.65
CA GLY A 429 -0.75 7.34 9.86
C GLY A 429 -0.03 6.10 10.41
N ASN A 430 -0.56 4.91 10.12
CA ASN A 430 0.02 3.62 10.49
C ASN A 430 1.35 3.33 9.79
N ASP A 431 1.59 3.96 8.65
CA ASP A 431 2.77 3.71 7.81
C ASP A 431 3.89 4.72 8.05
N VAL A 432 3.62 5.80 8.78
CA VAL A 432 4.60 6.86 9.08
C VAL A 432 5.89 6.30 9.65
N ARG A 433 5.81 5.34 10.58
CA ARG A 433 7.00 4.69 11.18
C ARG A 433 7.79 3.87 10.16
N MET A 434 7.10 3.18 9.26
CA MET A 434 7.73 2.40 8.18
C MET A 434 8.43 3.33 7.19
N ILE A 435 7.75 4.41 6.79
CA ILE A 435 8.25 5.46 5.88
C ILE A 435 9.50 6.11 6.46
N GLN A 436 9.47 6.52 7.72
CA GLN A 436 10.61 7.17 8.39
C GLN A 436 11.79 6.23 8.65
N GLN A 437 11.54 4.93 8.76
CA GLN A 437 12.61 3.95 8.98
C GLN A 437 13.39 3.64 7.69
N ALA A 438 12.77 3.77 6.53
CA ALA A 438 13.36 3.49 5.22
C ALA A 438 14.48 4.48 4.85
N ASP A 439 15.25 4.19 3.81
CA ASP A 439 16.20 5.18 3.25
C ASP A 439 15.46 6.25 2.46
N ILE A 440 14.36 5.85 1.81
CA ILE A 440 13.49 6.74 1.06
C ILE A 440 12.04 6.48 1.48
N GLY A 441 11.37 7.52 1.98
CA GLY A 441 9.96 7.51 2.28
C GLY A 441 9.12 8.08 1.14
N VAL A 442 8.10 7.35 0.70
CA VAL A 442 7.10 7.84 -0.27
C VAL A 442 5.71 7.82 0.38
N GLY A 443 5.02 8.95 0.37
CA GLY A 443 3.67 9.08 0.90
C GLY A 443 2.65 9.23 -0.23
N ILE A 444 1.57 8.44 -0.22
CA ILE A 444 0.45 8.65 -1.12
C ILE A 444 -0.48 9.71 -0.55
N SER A 445 -0.75 10.76 -1.34
CA SER A 445 -1.72 11.80 -1.00
C SER A 445 -3.14 11.30 -1.27
N GLY A 446 -3.62 10.41 -0.39
CA GLY A 446 -4.89 9.72 -0.49
C GLY A 446 -6.04 10.35 0.31
N ARG A 447 -7.15 9.61 0.38
CA ARG A 447 -8.38 10.02 1.09
C ARG A 447 -8.32 9.83 2.61
N GLU A 448 -7.46 8.95 3.11
CA GLU A 448 -7.32 8.67 4.56
C GLU A 448 -6.62 9.80 5.34
N GLY A 449 -5.98 10.73 4.63
CA GLY A 449 -5.35 11.92 5.20
C GLY A 449 -3.99 12.22 4.59
N LEU A 450 -3.37 13.30 5.04
CA LEU A 450 -2.05 13.74 4.56
C LEU A 450 -0.92 13.39 5.53
N GLN A 451 -1.14 12.47 6.47
CA GLN A 451 -0.16 12.16 7.51
C GLN A 451 1.09 11.49 6.94
N ALA A 452 0.92 10.44 6.12
CA ALA A 452 2.04 9.80 5.44
C ALA A 452 2.73 10.76 4.45
N ALA A 453 1.95 11.47 3.63
CA ALA A 453 2.46 12.45 2.66
C ALA A 453 3.32 13.56 3.29
N ARG A 454 2.97 14.02 4.50
CA ARG A 454 3.75 15.04 5.23
C ARG A 454 5.00 14.50 5.92
N ALA A 455 5.01 13.21 6.24
CA ALA A 455 6.13 12.56 6.92
C ALA A 455 7.14 11.91 5.94
N ALA A 456 6.80 11.84 4.65
CA ALA A 456 7.60 11.24 3.60
C ALA A 456 8.55 12.23 2.93
N ASP A 457 9.61 11.70 2.31
CA ASP A 457 10.55 12.47 1.49
C ASP A 457 9.95 12.91 0.16
N TYR A 458 9.13 12.03 -0.43
CA TYR A 458 8.36 12.27 -1.65
C TYR A 458 6.88 12.02 -1.40
N SER A 459 6.03 12.85 -1.98
CA SER A 459 4.59 12.65 -2.00
C SER A 459 4.12 12.48 -3.45
N ILE A 460 3.29 11.48 -3.71
CA ILE A 460 2.70 11.20 -5.03
C ILE A 460 1.19 11.00 -4.91
N GLY A 461 0.44 11.32 -5.96
CA GLY A 461 -1.03 11.16 -5.92
C GLY A 461 -1.53 9.71 -6.02
N LYS A 462 -0.83 8.86 -6.77
CA LYS A 462 -1.21 7.46 -7.03
C LYS A 462 0.02 6.56 -7.10
N PHE A 463 -0.13 5.28 -6.78
CA PHE A 463 0.97 4.31 -6.78
C PHE A 463 1.68 4.20 -8.15
N ARG A 464 0.93 4.32 -9.25
CA ARG A 464 1.50 4.22 -10.62
C ARG A 464 2.61 5.23 -10.92
N PHE A 465 2.66 6.36 -10.22
CA PHE A 465 3.70 7.36 -10.42
C PHE A 465 5.06 6.93 -9.86
N LEU A 466 5.08 5.93 -8.97
CA LEU A 466 6.30 5.35 -8.43
C LEU A 466 7.23 4.83 -9.53
N ARG A 467 6.67 4.26 -10.63
CA ARG A 467 7.48 3.81 -11.77
C ARG A 467 8.28 4.94 -12.40
N ARG A 468 7.67 6.11 -12.55
CA ARG A 468 8.28 7.29 -13.19
C ARG A 468 9.25 7.99 -12.23
N LEU A 469 8.87 8.08 -10.95
CA LEU A 469 9.73 8.62 -9.90
C LEU A 469 11.08 7.86 -9.82
N ILE A 470 11.05 6.53 -9.83
CA ILE A 470 12.27 5.71 -9.74
C ILE A 470 13.01 5.66 -11.08
N LEU A 471 12.34 5.21 -12.15
CA LEU A 471 13.02 4.90 -13.41
C LEU A 471 13.51 6.14 -14.13
N VAL A 472 12.73 7.23 -14.12
CA VAL A 472 13.09 8.46 -14.83
C VAL A 472 13.89 9.38 -13.91
N HIS A 473 13.27 9.86 -12.83
CA HIS A 473 13.89 10.86 -11.95
C HIS A 473 15.04 10.29 -11.15
N GLY A 474 14.89 9.11 -10.54
CA GLY A 474 15.96 8.47 -9.77
C GLY A 474 17.18 8.16 -10.61
N ARG A 475 16.99 7.54 -11.79
CA ARG A 475 18.08 7.23 -12.71
C ARG A 475 18.81 8.48 -13.20
N TYR A 476 18.10 9.50 -13.66
CA TYR A 476 18.74 10.74 -14.11
C TYR A 476 19.48 11.43 -12.97
N SER A 477 18.88 11.50 -11.77
CA SER A 477 19.52 12.11 -10.60
C SER A 477 20.81 11.39 -10.23
N TYR A 478 20.82 10.05 -10.25
CA TYR A 478 22.02 9.25 -10.01
C TYR A 478 23.11 9.50 -11.06
N ASN A 479 22.78 9.40 -12.35
CA ASN A 479 23.75 9.57 -13.44
C ASN A 479 24.36 10.98 -13.45
N ARG A 480 23.53 12.00 -13.28
CA ARG A 480 23.97 13.40 -13.23
C ARG A 480 24.83 13.67 -11.99
N THR A 481 24.46 13.15 -10.82
CA THR A 481 25.26 13.26 -9.59
C THR A 481 26.62 12.58 -9.73
N ALA A 482 26.64 11.40 -10.36
CA ALA A 482 27.87 10.67 -10.62
C ALA A 482 28.84 11.46 -11.53
N PHE A 483 28.32 11.97 -12.64
CA PHE A 483 29.09 12.80 -13.56
C PHE A 483 29.57 14.09 -12.90
N LEU A 484 28.67 14.79 -12.20
CA LEU A 484 28.98 16.03 -11.47
C LEU A 484 30.11 15.84 -10.47
N SER A 485 30.04 14.77 -9.67
CA SER A 485 31.05 14.45 -8.67
C SER A 485 32.41 14.19 -9.32
N GLN A 486 32.44 13.31 -10.32
CA GLN A 486 33.67 12.97 -11.03
C GLN A 486 34.30 14.17 -11.73
N TYR A 487 33.49 14.95 -12.45
CA TYR A 487 33.96 16.13 -13.16
C TYR A 487 34.47 17.21 -12.21
N SER A 488 33.80 17.40 -11.06
CA SER A 488 34.21 18.36 -10.03
C SER A 488 35.57 18.01 -9.41
N PHE A 489 35.83 16.74 -9.15
CA PHE A 489 37.15 16.29 -8.70
C PHE A 489 38.19 16.43 -9.80
N TYR A 490 37.87 15.99 -11.02
CA TYR A 490 38.77 16.08 -12.17
C TYR A 490 39.26 17.52 -12.40
N LYS A 491 38.35 18.51 -12.49
CA LYS A 491 38.74 19.92 -12.74
C LYS A 491 39.63 20.48 -11.63
N SER A 492 39.36 20.10 -10.38
CA SER A 492 40.12 20.57 -9.22
C SER A 492 41.50 19.92 -9.18
N LEU A 493 41.61 18.66 -9.56
CA LEU A 493 42.89 17.97 -9.67
C LEU A 493 43.77 18.55 -10.79
N VAL A 494 43.18 18.93 -11.94
CA VAL A 494 43.92 19.55 -13.05
C VAL A 494 44.67 20.80 -12.59
N ILE A 495 44.00 21.76 -11.92
CA ILE A 495 44.67 22.98 -11.43
C ILE A 495 45.69 22.67 -10.34
N CYS A 496 45.42 21.71 -9.45
CA CYS A 496 46.36 21.27 -8.42
C CYS A 496 47.63 20.67 -9.04
N PHE A 497 47.50 19.81 -10.04
CA PHE A 497 48.66 19.21 -10.71
C PHE A 497 49.49 20.25 -11.45
N ILE A 498 48.88 21.22 -12.15
CA ILE A 498 49.63 22.32 -12.79
C ILE A 498 50.50 23.06 -11.75
N GLN A 499 49.93 23.36 -10.59
CA GLN A 499 50.63 24.04 -9.49
C GLN A 499 51.77 23.18 -8.92
N ILE A 500 51.55 21.87 -8.76
CA ILE A 500 52.57 20.92 -8.29
C ILE A 500 53.73 20.86 -9.29
N PHE A 501 53.44 20.73 -10.59
CA PHE A 501 54.48 20.75 -11.64
C PHE A 501 55.26 22.07 -11.64
N PHE A 502 54.57 23.21 -11.52
CA PHE A 502 55.24 24.52 -11.42
C PHE A 502 56.12 24.62 -10.17
N SER A 503 55.68 24.07 -9.03
CA SER A 503 56.45 24.08 -7.78
C SER A 503 57.80 23.35 -7.92
N PHE A 504 57.85 22.26 -8.69
CA PHE A 504 59.11 21.58 -9.00
C PHE A 504 60.05 22.46 -9.86
N ILE A 505 59.51 23.22 -10.81
CA ILE A 505 60.28 24.13 -11.67
C ILE A 505 60.79 25.34 -10.87
N SER A 506 59.98 25.87 -9.95
CA SER A 506 60.32 27.04 -9.13
C SER A 506 61.14 26.72 -7.87
N GLY A 507 61.73 25.52 -7.80
CA GLY A 507 62.59 25.10 -6.69
C GLY A 507 61.86 25.00 -5.35
N VAL A 508 60.55 24.73 -5.36
CA VAL A 508 59.70 24.63 -4.16
C VAL A 508 59.69 25.93 -3.35
N SER A 509 59.81 27.08 -4.02
CA SER A 509 59.78 28.42 -3.41
C SER A 509 58.44 28.82 -2.79
N GLY A 510 57.38 28.04 -2.99
CA GLY A 510 56.01 28.35 -2.53
C GLY A 510 55.30 29.42 -3.35
N THR A 511 55.89 29.87 -4.47
CA THR A 511 55.27 30.81 -5.40
C THR A 511 54.15 30.15 -6.21
N SER A 512 53.06 30.89 -6.46
CA SER A 512 51.91 30.41 -7.23
C SER A 512 52.04 30.82 -8.70
N LEU A 513 51.80 29.89 -9.63
CA LEU A 513 51.77 30.20 -11.07
C LEU A 513 50.63 31.15 -11.41
N PHE A 514 49.47 30.93 -10.78
CA PHE A 514 48.27 31.73 -11.01
C PHE A 514 48.09 32.78 -9.92
N ASN A 515 47.63 33.97 -10.31
CA ASN A 515 47.22 34.98 -9.33
C ASN A 515 45.89 34.55 -8.63
N SER A 516 45.62 35.15 -7.47
CA SER A 516 44.45 34.82 -6.65
C SER A 516 43.12 35.01 -7.39
N VAL A 517 43.02 36.04 -8.23
CA VAL A 517 41.82 36.34 -9.04
C VAL A 517 41.58 35.25 -10.08
N SER A 518 42.61 34.76 -10.77
CA SER A 518 42.47 33.70 -11.79
C SER A 518 42.08 32.37 -11.17
N LEU A 519 42.65 32.03 -10.00
CA LEU A 519 42.26 30.83 -9.25
C LEU A 519 40.80 30.88 -8.79
N MET A 520 40.34 32.05 -8.36
CA MET A 520 38.94 32.26 -8.02
C MET A 520 38.04 32.15 -9.26
N ALA A 521 38.41 32.82 -10.36
CA ALA A 521 37.65 32.82 -11.60
C ALA A 521 37.53 31.43 -12.24
N TYR A 522 38.59 30.63 -12.20
CA TYR A 522 38.58 29.25 -12.66
C TYR A 522 37.55 28.40 -11.93
N ASN A 523 37.56 28.47 -10.60
CA ASN A 523 36.70 27.62 -9.78
C ASN A 523 35.25 28.10 -9.73
N VAL A 524 34.99 29.41 -9.88
CA VAL A 524 33.65 29.99 -9.76
C VAL A 524 32.98 30.19 -11.11
N PHE A 525 33.65 30.80 -12.08
CA PHE A 525 33.04 31.19 -13.34
C PHE A 525 33.29 30.17 -14.45
N TYR A 526 34.55 29.83 -14.71
CA TYR A 526 34.89 29.03 -15.90
C TYR A 526 34.44 27.58 -15.80
N THR A 527 34.51 26.99 -14.61
CA THR A 527 34.24 25.55 -14.46
C THR A 527 32.94 25.19 -13.76
N SER A 528 32.26 26.13 -13.13
CA SER A 528 30.94 25.88 -12.49
C SER A 528 29.79 25.96 -13.50
N ILE A 529 29.90 26.78 -14.54
CA ILE A 529 28.83 26.87 -15.56
C ILE A 529 28.62 25.52 -16.27
N PRO A 530 29.65 24.81 -16.77
CA PRO A 530 29.46 23.48 -17.36
C PRO A 530 28.90 22.45 -16.38
N VAL A 531 29.28 22.55 -15.10
CA VAL A 531 28.73 21.75 -14.01
C VAL A 531 27.22 21.95 -13.88
N LEU A 532 26.75 23.19 -13.92
CA LEU A 532 25.32 23.51 -13.81
C LEU A 532 24.54 23.09 -15.06
N VAL A 533 25.13 23.17 -16.25
CA VAL A 533 24.48 22.69 -17.49
C VAL A 533 24.28 21.17 -17.46
N SER A 534 25.16 20.42 -16.81
CA SER A 534 25.04 18.95 -16.69
C SER A 534 23.76 18.49 -15.97
N VAL A 535 23.10 19.38 -15.22
CA VAL A 535 21.80 19.11 -14.58
C VAL A 535 20.69 18.84 -15.60
N LEU A 536 20.80 19.43 -16.80
CA LEU A 536 19.84 19.27 -17.88
C LEU A 536 20.12 18.04 -18.75
N ASP A 537 21.23 17.36 -18.51
CA ASP A 537 21.68 16.25 -19.35
C ASP A 537 20.71 15.06 -19.27
N LYS A 538 20.46 14.44 -20.41
CA LYS A 538 19.63 13.24 -20.55
C LYS A 538 20.39 12.29 -21.46
N ASP A 539 20.97 11.26 -20.86
CA ASP A 539 21.76 10.26 -21.58
C ASP A 539 20.88 9.35 -22.46
N LEU A 540 19.64 9.12 -22.05
CA LEU A 540 18.61 8.39 -22.78
C LEU A 540 17.29 9.16 -22.77
N SER A 541 16.39 8.87 -23.71
CA SER A 541 15.02 9.42 -23.68
C SER A 541 14.18 8.73 -22.60
N GLU A 542 13.20 9.45 -22.06
CA GLU A 542 12.28 8.93 -21.04
C GLU A 542 11.52 7.69 -21.51
N GLU A 543 11.11 7.69 -22.79
CA GLU A 543 10.44 6.55 -23.44
C GLU A 543 11.32 5.30 -23.45
N THR A 544 12.62 5.45 -23.79
CA THR A 544 13.58 4.34 -23.81
C THR A 544 13.77 3.76 -22.42
N VAL A 545 13.86 4.62 -21.40
CA VAL A 545 14.02 4.22 -20.00
C VAL A 545 12.80 3.44 -19.50
N MET A 546 11.60 3.85 -19.89
CA MET A 546 10.35 3.18 -19.50
C MET A 546 10.15 1.84 -20.25
N GLN A 547 10.60 1.74 -21.50
CA GLN A 547 10.54 0.49 -22.29
C GLN A 547 11.59 -0.55 -21.85
N HIS A 548 12.75 -0.10 -21.38
CA HIS A 548 13.87 -0.94 -20.96
C HIS A 548 14.26 -0.70 -19.49
N PRO A 549 13.40 -1.09 -18.52
CA PRO A 549 13.63 -0.85 -17.10
C PRO A 549 14.90 -1.54 -16.56
N GLN A 550 15.42 -2.59 -17.23
CA GLN A 550 16.64 -3.31 -16.85
C GLN A 550 17.89 -2.41 -16.80
N ILE A 551 17.85 -1.24 -17.43
CA ILE A 551 18.97 -0.29 -17.38
C ILE A 551 19.25 0.16 -15.93
N LEU A 552 18.26 0.09 -15.03
CA LEU A 552 18.41 0.43 -13.62
C LEU A 552 19.44 -0.44 -12.89
N PHE A 553 19.67 -1.69 -13.33
CA PHE A 553 20.71 -2.57 -12.77
C PHE A 553 22.10 -1.92 -12.75
N TYR A 554 22.38 -1.05 -13.73
CA TYR A 554 23.65 -0.34 -13.82
C TYR A 554 23.81 0.70 -12.70
N CYS A 555 22.71 1.34 -12.29
CA CYS A 555 22.66 2.31 -11.21
C CYS A 555 22.74 1.62 -9.84
N GLN A 556 21.94 0.56 -9.63
CA GLN A 556 21.97 -0.27 -8.42
C GLN A 556 23.37 -0.82 -8.14
N ALA A 557 24.08 -1.29 -9.16
CA ALA A 557 25.44 -1.84 -9.02
C ALA A 557 26.53 -0.79 -8.74
N GLY A 558 26.21 0.50 -8.57
CA GLY A 558 27.22 1.52 -8.25
C GLY A 558 28.26 1.75 -9.35
N ARG A 559 27.97 1.37 -10.61
CA ARG A 559 29.01 1.30 -11.66
C ARG A 559 29.55 2.66 -12.10
N LEU A 560 28.77 3.73 -11.93
CA LEU A 560 29.26 5.08 -12.21
C LEU A 560 30.10 5.62 -11.07
N LEU A 561 29.70 5.41 -9.81
CA LEU A 561 30.42 5.89 -8.63
C LEU A 561 31.14 4.74 -7.92
N ASN A 562 32.35 4.42 -8.37
CA ASN A 562 33.21 3.45 -7.68
C ASN A 562 34.69 3.90 -7.69
N PRO A 563 35.55 3.27 -6.86
CA PRO A 563 36.97 3.62 -6.81
C PRO A 563 37.69 3.48 -8.16
N SER A 564 37.28 2.55 -9.03
CA SER A 564 37.89 2.36 -10.35
C SER A 564 37.57 3.50 -11.31
N THR A 565 36.31 3.96 -11.37
CA THR A 565 35.93 5.10 -12.19
C THR A 565 36.60 6.36 -11.69
N PHE A 566 36.65 6.56 -10.37
CA PHE A 566 37.40 7.66 -9.76
C PHE A 566 38.89 7.64 -10.11
N ALA A 567 39.55 6.47 -10.03
CA ALA A 567 40.95 6.32 -10.43
C ALA A 567 41.16 6.63 -11.92
N GLY A 568 40.20 6.26 -12.78
CA GLY A 568 40.21 6.64 -14.20
C GLY A 568 40.17 8.16 -14.40
N TRP A 569 39.28 8.86 -13.70
CA TRP A 569 39.20 10.33 -13.75
C TRP A 569 40.45 11.01 -13.18
N PHE A 570 41.02 10.46 -12.11
CA PHE A 570 42.31 10.90 -11.56
C PHE A 570 43.42 10.77 -12.61
N GLY A 571 43.53 9.60 -13.26
CA GLY A 571 44.50 9.38 -14.34
C GLY A 571 44.34 10.35 -15.51
N ARG A 572 43.09 10.65 -15.91
CA ARG A 572 42.80 11.66 -16.94
C ARG A 572 43.28 13.05 -16.53
N SER A 573 43.06 13.45 -15.27
CA SER A 573 43.52 14.76 -14.80
C SER A 573 45.04 14.91 -14.86
N LEU A 574 45.79 13.84 -14.56
CA LEU A 574 47.25 13.84 -14.69
C LEU A 574 47.69 13.90 -16.16
N PHE A 575 47.07 13.10 -17.03
CA PHE A 575 47.36 13.07 -18.47
C PHE A 575 47.09 14.42 -19.16
N HIS A 576 46.00 15.10 -18.80
CA HIS A 576 45.68 16.41 -19.40
C HIS A 576 46.66 17.51 -18.99
N VAL A 577 47.33 17.36 -17.85
CA VAL A 577 48.30 18.35 -17.36
C VAL A 577 49.67 18.18 -18.03
N SER A 578 50.07 16.97 -18.41
CA SER A 578 51.41 16.75 -18.97
C SER A 578 51.72 17.57 -20.24
N PRO A 579 50.81 17.73 -21.24
CA PRO A 579 51.06 18.59 -22.38
C PRO A 579 50.99 20.08 -22.02
N VAL A 580 50.04 20.47 -21.16
CA VAL A 580 49.82 21.88 -20.79
C VAL A 580 51.05 22.44 -20.04
N SER A 581 51.61 21.67 -19.12
CA SER A 581 52.84 22.03 -18.42
C SER A 581 54.07 21.97 -19.33
N PHE A 582 54.17 20.98 -20.22
CA PHE A 582 55.32 20.84 -21.12
C PHE A 582 55.39 21.93 -22.20
N PHE A 583 54.25 22.29 -22.81
CA PHE A 583 54.21 23.36 -23.80
C PHE A 583 54.22 24.75 -23.16
N GLY A 584 53.58 24.94 -22.01
CA GLY A 584 53.57 26.22 -21.30
C GLY A 584 54.95 26.65 -20.79
N CYS A 585 55.79 25.70 -20.36
CA CYS A 585 57.15 25.98 -19.86
C CYS A 585 58.22 26.04 -20.96
N ASN A 586 57.93 25.59 -22.19
CA ASN A 586 58.87 25.75 -23.32
C ASN A 586 58.68 27.07 -24.08
N TYR A 587 57.61 27.82 -23.77
CA TYR A 587 57.31 29.14 -24.37
C TYR A 587 57.73 30.33 -23.49
N TYR A 588 58.22 30.07 -22.28
CA TYR A 588 58.90 31.00 -21.40
C TYR A 588 60.34 30.54 -21.21
#